data_AF-A0A101HFV1-F1
#
_entry.id   AF-A0A101HFV1-F1
#
_cell.length_a   1.000
_cell.length_b   1.000
_cell.length_c   1.000
_cell.angle_alpha   90.00
_cell.angle_beta   90.00
_cell.angle_gamma   90.00
#
_symmetry.space_group_name_H-M   'P 1'
#
loop_
_entity.id
_entity.type
_entity.pdbx_description
1 polymer ?
#
loop_
_entity_poly.entity_id
_entity_poly.type
_entity_poly.pdbx_seq_one_letter_code
_entity_poly.pdbx_strand_id
1 'polypeptide(L)'
;MFNIFKNLFSTDSSTSFYSFYKKMIGWRESGVYPFPYNLPSSITFPGDFWKDVSKIYKETDQDGLERAIALFWADGELVLTSVVKGDDQSVRSSHNIRVNYVVHPTRRGYLRRELMIDGKVTKRTDVYHKKAPKKVTVEYLFNMHTHPAQEFNGKKVYSFFSLQDIKSLILSQAVVTGLVTDKLWLLVRTSETPANVKFENFTDADVTIENLKEKFKLGVYEAEFNKKAIKK
;
A
#
# COMPACT_ATOMS: atom_id res chain seq x y z
N MET A 1 1.91 -39.96 12.43
CA MET A 1 1.26 -39.13 13.48
C MET A 1 1.91 -37.74 13.64
N PHE A 2 2.44 -37.14 12.56
CA PHE A 2 3.19 -35.86 12.62
C PHE A 2 2.49 -34.65 11.95
N ASN A 3 1.31 -34.84 11.35
CA ASN A 3 0.58 -33.77 10.65
C ASN A 3 -0.40 -32.97 11.53
N ILE A 4 -0.67 -33.42 12.77
CA ILE A 4 -1.65 -32.78 13.65
C ILE A 4 -1.04 -31.54 14.35
N PHE A 5 0.26 -31.56 14.65
CA PHE A 5 0.95 -30.43 15.28
C PHE A 5 1.25 -29.26 14.32
N LYS A 6 1.34 -29.49 13.00
CA LYS A 6 1.52 -28.40 12.03
C LYS A 6 0.29 -27.49 11.93
N ASN A 7 -0.91 -28.04 12.11
CA ASN A 7 -2.17 -27.28 12.02
C ASN A 7 -2.56 -26.58 13.33
N LEU A 8 -1.99 -26.97 14.48
CA LEU A 8 -2.24 -26.29 15.76
C LEU A 8 -1.44 -24.99 15.93
N PHE A 9 -0.33 -24.83 15.20
CA PHE A 9 0.50 -23.61 15.22
C PHE A 9 0.38 -22.76 13.96
N SER A 10 -0.36 -23.20 12.93
CA SER A 10 -0.83 -22.32 11.87
C SER A 10 -1.99 -21.46 12.38
N THR A 11 -1.68 -20.55 13.31
CA THR A 11 -2.59 -19.43 13.58
C THR A 11 -2.64 -18.62 12.29
N ASP A 12 -3.74 -18.77 11.56
CA ASP A 12 -4.00 -17.97 10.37
C ASP A 12 -4.20 -16.51 10.84
N SER A 13 -3.08 -15.79 10.96
CA SER A 13 -2.96 -14.47 11.58
C SER A 13 -3.45 -13.37 10.64
N SER A 14 -4.64 -13.56 10.08
CA SER A 14 -5.34 -12.55 9.29
C SER A 14 -5.54 -11.28 10.10
N THR A 15 -5.30 -10.12 9.48
CA THR A 15 -5.47 -8.82 10.12
C THR A 15 -6.22 -7.84 9.22
N SER A 16 -6.88 -6.85 9.83
CA SER A 16 -7.42 -5.72 9.07
C SER A 16 -6.28 -4.76 8.71
N PHE A 17 -6.45 -4.03 7.62
CA PHE A 17 -5.48 -2.99 7.26
C PHE A 17 -5.35 -1.94 8.38
N TYR A 18 -6.43 -1.65 9.11
CA TYR A 18 -6.40 -0.75 10.27
C TYR A 18 -5.35 -1.19 11.31
N SER A 19 -5.38 -2.48 11.67
CA SER A 19 -4.41 -3.04 12.61
C SER A 19 -3.01 -3.12 12.01
N PHE A 20 -2.90 -3.41 10.71
CA PHE A 20 -1.61 -3.43 10.01
C PHE A 20 -0.94 -2.06 9.97
N TYR A 21 -1.67 -0.97 9.62
CA TYR A 21 -1.05 0.34 9.56
C TYR A 21 -0.58 0.85 10.91
N LYS A 22 -1.31 0.58 12.00
CA LYS A 22 -0.85 0.98 13.33
C LYS A 22 0.51 0.36 13.67
N LYS A 23 0.73 -0.90 13.24
CA LYS A 23 2.05 -1.54 13.33
C LYS A 23 3.07 -0.83 12.43
N MET A 24 2.72 -0.51 11.19
CA MET A 24 3.61 0.23 10.26
C MET A 24 4.07 1.58 10.83
N ILE A 25 3.15 2.34 11.43
CA ILE A 25 3.48 3.62 12.08
C ILE A 25 4.47 3.39 13.22
N GLY A 26 4.21 2.41 14.09
CA GLY A 26 5.14 2.08 15.19
C GLY A 26 6.53 1.61 14.70
N TRP A 27 6.59 0.83 13.62
CA TRP A 27 7.87 0.42 13.01
C TRP A 27 8.65 1.62 12.47
N ARG A 28 7.96 2.54 11.79
CA ARG A 28 8.57 3.76 11.28
C ARG A 28 9.07 4.69 12.39
N GLU A 29 8.26 4.92 13.42
CA GLU A 29 8.62 5.79 14.54
C GLU A 29 9.78 5.23 15.38
N SER A 30 9.87 3.91 15.51
CA SER A 30 10.98 3.25 16.22
C SER A 30 12.23 3.06 15.37
N GLY A 31 12.14 3.21 14.04
CA GLY A 31 13.21 2.87 13.11
C GLY A 31 13.52 1.36 13.06
N VAL A 32 12.61 0.52 13.55
CA VAL A 32 12.77 -0.94 13.64
C VAL A 32 11.86 -1.64 12.63
N TYR A 33 12.45 -2.48 11.79
CA TYR A 33 11.69 -3.32 10.87
C TYR A 33 11.08 -4.55 11.58
N PRO A 34 9.91 -5.03 11.15
CA PRO A 34 9.30 -6.23 11.74
C PRO A 34 10.12 -7.48 11.52
N PHE A 35 10.12 -8.41 12.47
CA PHE A 35 10.60 -9.76 12.19
C PHE A 35 9.66 -10.47 11.20
N PRO A 36 10.17 -11.36 10.32
CA PRO A 36 9.33 -12.03 9.33
C PRO A 36 8.14 -12.80 9.90
N TYR A 37 8.25 -13.32 11.12
CA TYR A 37 7.18 -14.03 11.82
C TYR A 37 6.14 -13.10 12.47
N ASN A 38 6.41 -11.80 12.60
CA ASN A 38 5.41 -10.81 13.04
C ASN A 38 4.47 -10.37 11.92
N LEU A 39 4.83 -10.67 10.68
CA LEU A 39 4.02 -10.34 9.52
C LEU A 39 2.79 -11.25 9.44
N PRO A 40 1.57 -10.68 9.31
CA PRO A 40 0.33 -11.44 9.24
C PRO A 40 0.29 -12.41 8.05
N SER A 41 -0.46 -13.51 8.16
CA SER A 41 -0.68 -14.41 7.02
C SER A 41 -1.49 -13.75 5.91
N SER A 42 -2.39 -12.81 6.26
CA SER A 42 -3.17 -12.05 5.31
C SER A 42 -3.64 -10.68 5.84
N ILE A 43 -3.92 -9.77 4.92
CA ILE A 43 -4.34 -8.38 5.21
C ILE A 43 -5.65 -8.09 4.48
N THR A 44 -6.67 -7.67 5.21
CA THR A 44 -7.97 -7.29 4.65
C THR A 44 -8.07 -5.78 4.50
N PHE A 45 -8.31 -5.32 3.27
CA PHE A 45 -8.47 -3.91 2.94
C PHE A 45 -9.94 -3.47 2.97
N PRO A 46 -10.25 -2.21 3.29
CA PRO A 46 -11.61 -1.68 3.24
C PRO A 46 -12.13 -1.60 1.80
N GLY A 47 -13.45 -1.70 1.62
CA GLY A 47 -14.06 -1.69 0.27
C GLY A 47 -13.77 -0.41 -0.53
N ASP A 48 -13.73 0.76 0.13
CA ASP A 48 -13.43 2.03 -0.54
C ASP A 48 -11.99 2.08 -1.09
N PHE A 49 -11.02 1.44 -0.41
CA PHE A 49 -9.66 1.28 -0.94
C PHE A 49 -9.67 0.50 -2.26
N TRP A 50 -10.45 -0.57 -2.35
CA TRP A 50 -10.54 -1.35 -3.58
C TRP A 50 -11.20 -0.59 -4.74
N LYS A 51 -12.17 0.28 -4.45
CA LYS A 51 -12.76 1.16 -5.46
C LYS A 51 -11.69 2.09 -6.06
N ASP A 52 -10.86 2.70 -5.21
CA ASP A 52 -9.80 3.60 -5.66
C ASP A 52 -8.69 2.86 -6.42
N VAL A 53 -8.22 1.72 -5.91
CA VAL A 53 -7.24 0.87 -6.60
C VAL A 53 -7.77 0.41 -7.96
N SER A 54 -9.02 -0.07 -8.02
CA SER A 54 -9.63 -0.53 -9.28
C SER A 54 -9.80 0.62 -10.27
N LYS A 55 -10.09 1.83 -9.78
CA LYS A 55 -10.17 3.03 -10.62
C LYS A 55 -8.80 3.36 -11.21
N ILE A 56 -7.77 3.46 -10.37
CA ILE A 56 -6.40 3.77 -10.81
C ILE A 56 -5.88 2.71 -11.80
N TYR A 57 -6.12 1.43 -11.54
CA TYR A 57 -5.80 0.34 -12.47
C TYR A 57 -6.47 0.54 -13.84
N LYS A 58 -7.77 0.83 -13.87
CA LYS A 58 -8.51 1.07 -15.13
C LYS A 58 -7.97 2.29 -15.86
N GLU A 59 -7.63 3.35 -15.14
CA GLU A 59 -7.04 4.55 -15.71
C GLU A 59 -5.67 4.25 -16.34
N THR A 60 -4.83 3.40 -15.72
CA THR A 60 -3.54 2.94 -16.30
C THR A 60 -3.74 2.00 -17.49
N ASP A 61 -4.71 1.09 -17.43
CA ASP A 61 -5.00 0.19 -18.56
C ASP A 61 -5.56 0.96 -19.78
N GLN A 62 -6.24 2.08 -19.55
CA GLN A 62 -6.85 2.90 -20.60
C GLN A 62 -5.84 3.76 -21.37
N ASP A 63 -4.92 4.43 -20.67
CA ASP A 63 -3.97 5.35 -21.29
C ASP A 63 -2.54 4.78 -21.43
N GLY A 64 -2.26 3.63 -20.82
CA GLY A 64 -0.95 3.00 -20.85
C GLY A 64 0.12 3.74 -20.03
N LEU A 65 -0.27 4.70 -19.19
CA LEU A 65 0.66 5.54 -18.43
C LEU A 65 0.83 5.01 -17.01
N GLU A 66 2.07 4.85 -16.57
CA GLU A 66 2.36 4.54 -15.18
C GLU A 66 1.91 5.70 -14.26
N ARG A 67 1.36 5.34 -13.11
CA ARG A 67 0.95 6.26 -12.05
C ARG A 67 1.72 6.00 -10.78
N ALA A 68 2.26 7.06 -10.19
CA ALA A 68 2.75 7.04 -8.82
C ALA A 68 1.60 7.31 -7.86
N ILE A 69 1.54 6.56 -6.77
CA ILE A 69 0.44 6.58 -5.80
C ILE A 69 1.02 6.73 -4.41
N ALA A 70 0.52 7.67 -3.61
CA ALA A 70 0.83 7.71 -2.18
C ALA A 70 -0.43 7.37 -1.36
N LEU A 71 -0.27 6.46 -0.40
CA LEU A 71 -1.32 6.00 0.49
C LEU A 71 -1.21 6.70 1.85
N PHE A 72 -2.33 7.21 2.33
CA PHE A 72 -2.45 7.91 3.61
C PHE A 72 -3.55 7.30 4.48
N TRP A 73 -3.36 7.36 5.79
CA TRP A 73 -4.45 7.22 6.75
C TRP A 73 -4.91 8.61 7.18
N ALA A 74 -6.11 9.01 6.78
CA ALA A 74 -6.67 10.31 7.08
C ALA A 74 -7.93 10.13 7.92
N ASP A 75 -7.77 10.18 9.24
CA ASP A 75 -8.84 10.23 10.22
C ASP A 75 -9.98 9.22 10.00
N GLY A 76 -9.64 7.93 10.08
CA GLY A 76 -10.59 6.83 9.94
C GLY A 76 -10.69 6.23 8.54
N GLU A 77 -10.00 6.81 7.56
CA GLU A 77 -10.12 6.43 6.16
C GLU A 77 -8.75 6.24 5.48
N LEU A 78 -8.68 5.25 4.61
CA LEU A 78 -7.57 5.08 3.68
C LEU A 78 -7.76 5.98 2.47
N VAL A 79 -6.76 6.79 2.16
CA VAL A 79 -6.80 7.77 1.06
C VAL A 79 -5.66 7.51 0.11
N LEU A 80 -5.98 7.32 -1.16
CA LEU A 80 -4.99 7.23 -2.24
C LEU A 80 -4.90 8.57 -2.95
N THR A 81 -3.67 8.96 -3.25
CA THR A 81 -3.35 10.03 -4.19
C THR A 81 -2.75 9.41 -5.43
N SER A 82 -2.95 9.99 -6.60
CA SER A 82 -2.37 9.47 -7.84
C SER A 82 -1.96 10.61 -8.75
N VAL A 83 -0.76 10.50 -9.31
CA VAL A 83 -0.27 11.32 -10.41
C VAL A 83 0.26 10.43 -11.52
N VAL A 84 0.07 10.85 -12.76
CA VAL A 84 0.73 10.24 -13.92
C VAL A 84 2.23 10.50 -13.80
N LYS A 85 3.06 9.47 -13.91
CA LYS A 85 4.52 9.67 -14.03
C LYS A 85 4.81 10.18 -15.44
N GLY A 86 5.31 11.41 -15.54
CA GLY A 86 5.89 11.95 -16.77
C GLY A 86 7.42 11.83 -16.74
N ASP A 87 7.96 10.94 -17.56
CA ASP A 87 9.37 10.69 -17.92
C ASP A 87 10.42 10.48 -16.78
N ASP A 88 11.41 9.65 -17.09
CA ASP A 88 12.19 8.72 -16.25
C ASP A 88 13.12 9.33 -15.18
N GLN A 89 13.10 10.64 -14.92
CA GLN A 89 14.15 11.28 -14.12
C GLN A 89 13.80 11.59 -12.66
N SER A 90 12.53 11.78 -12.30
CA SER A 90 11.98 11.61 -10.94
C SER A 90 10.58 12.18 -10.84
N VAL A 91 9.70 11.52 -10.10
CA VAL A 91 8.39 12.05 -9.73
C VAL A 91 8.35 12.28 -8.22
N ARG A 92 8.54 13.55 -7.82
CA ARG A 92 8.25 14.02 -6.47
C ARG A 92 6.84 14.60 -6.47
N SER A 93 5.84 13.77 -6.14
CA SER A 93 4.49 14.26 -5.90
C SER A 93 4.35 14.68 -4.43
N SER A 94 4.41 15.98 -4.16
CA SER A 94 4.05 16.50 -2.84
C SER A 94 2.54 16.66 -2.75
N HIS A 95 1.85 15.64 -2.23
CA HIS A 95 0.41 15.72 -2.00
C HIS A 95 0.08 16.38 -0.66
N ASN A 96 -0.86 17.32 -0.67
CA ASN A 96 -1.41 17.92 0.54
C ASN A 96 -2.73 17.25 0.89
N ILE A 97 -2.73 16.46 1.97
CA ILE A 97 -3.95 15.86 2.51
C ILE A 97 -4.39 16.65 3.75
N ARG A 98 -5.65 17.08 3.74
CA ARG A 98 -6.26 17.79 4.88
C ARG A 98 -7.63 17.22 5.15
N VAL A 99 -7.97 17.08 6.43
CA VAL A 99 -9.31 16.74 6.87
C VAL A 99 -9.83 17.88 7.72
N ASN A 100 -10.97 18.44 7.35
CA ASN A 100 -11.65 19.50 8.10
C ASN A 100 -12.97 18.97 8.64
N TYR A 101 -13.36 19.44 9.83
CA TYR A 101 -14.70 19.24 10.37
C TYR A 101 -15.39 20.59 10.44
N VAL A 102 -16.39 20.79 9.59
CA VAL A 102 -17.19 22.02 9.55
C VAL A 102 -18.59 21.76 10.09
N VAL A 103 -19.25 22.78 10.61
CA VAL A 103 -20.64 22.64 11.07
C VAL A 103 -21.53 22.25 9.89
N HIS A 104 -22.39 21.24 10.06
CA HIS A 104 -23.27 20.82 8.97
C HIS A 104 -24.32 21.92 8.69
N PRO A 105 -24.52 22.33 7.43
CA PRO A 105 -25.35 23.50 7.11
C PRO A 105 -26.81 23.35 7.54
N THR A 106 -27.37 22.13 7.48
CA THR A 106 -28.80 21.88 7.72
C THR A 106 -29.12 20.85 8.81
N ARG A 107 -28.14 20.12 9.34
CA ARG A 107 -28.37 18.93 10.18
C ARG A 107 -27.82 19.19 11.57
N ARG A 108 -28.69 19.59 12.49
CA ARG A 108 -28.32 19.90 13.87
C ARG A 108 -27.67 18.70 14.56
N GLY A 109 -26.59 18.96 15.30
CA GLY A 109 -25.83 17.94 16.02
C GLY A 109 -24.86 17.12 15.14
N TYR A 110 -24.72 17.44 13.86
CA TYR A 110 -23.75 16.83 12.96
C TYR A 110 -22.71 17.84 12.49
N LEU A 111 -21.50 17.35 12.31
CA LEU A 111 -20.43 18.00 11.58
C LEU A 111 -20.34 17.36 10.20
N ARG A 112 -19.79 18.10 9.24
CA ARG A 112 -19.40 17.59 7.93
C ARG A 112 -17.89 17.46 7.91
N ARG A 113 -17.40 16.22 7.83
CA ARG A 113 -16.00 15.91 7.56
C ARG A 113 -15.74 16.13 6.07
N GLU A 114 -14.81 17.01 5.75
CA GLU A 114 -14.35 17.28 4.38
C GLU A 114 -12.91 16.76 4.23
N LEU A 115 -12.73 15.74 3.38
CA LEU A 115 -11.42 15.30 2.95
C LEU A 115 -10.99 16.14 1.75
N MET A 116 -9.82 16.75 1.85
CA MET A 116 -9.22 17.57 0.82
C MET A 116 -7.91 16.95 0.35
N ILE A 117 -7.74 16.88 -0.97
CA ILE A 117 -6.50 16.47 -1.63
C ILE A 117 -6.10 17.62 -2.53
N ASP A 118 -4.88 18.15 -2.34
CA ASP A 118 -4.31 19.23 -3.14
C ASP A 118 -5.25 20.46 -3.25
N GLY A 119 -5.85 20.81 -2.11
CA GLY A 119 -6.76 21.97 -1.98
C GLY A 119 -8.18 21.74 -2.48
N LYS A 120 -8.50 20.59 -3.08
CA LYS A 120 -9.86 20.26 -3.56
C LYS A 120 -10.56 19.31 -2.59
N VAL A 121 -11.82 19.60 -2.24
CA VAL A 121 -12.66 18.68 -1.47
C VAL A 121 -13.01 17.47 -2.33
N THR A 122 -12.51 16.29 -1.96
CA THR A 122 -12.73 15.04 -2.71
C THR A 122 -13.84 14.20 -2.10
N LYS A 123 -14.05 14.26 -0.79
CA LYS A 123 -15.11 13.51 -0.10
C LYS A 123 -15.72 14.32 1.05
N ARG A 124 -17.02 14.14 1.23
CA ARG A 124 -17.79 14.71 2.35
C ARG A 124 -18.53 13.60 3.08
N THR A 125 -18.37 13.53 4.39
CA THR A 125 -19.06 12.56 5.24
C THR A 125 -19.65 13.26 6.45
N ASP A 126 -20.92 13.02 6.72
CA ASP A 126 -21.57 13.59 7.91
C ASP A 126 -21.24 12.75 9.14
N VAL A 127 -20.79 13.41 10.21
CA VAL A 127 -20.35 12.79 11.46
C VAL A 127 -21.12 13.41 12.61
N TYR A 128 -21.75 12.58 13.45
CA TYR A 128 -22.37 13.07 14.67
C TYR A 128 -21.32 13.72 15.57
N HIS A 129 -21.54 14.96 16.04
CA HIS A 129 -20.49 15.78 16.67
C HIS A 129 -19.78 15.09 17.86
N LYS A 130 -20.49 14.26 18.65
CA LYS A 130 -19.88 13.52 19.77
C LYS A 130 -18.92 12.41 19.33
N LYS A 131 -19.03 11.95 18.08
CA LYS A 131 -18.14 10.97 17.45
C LYS A 131 -17.00 11.62 16.66
N ALA A 132 -16.99 12.96 16.54
CA ALA A 132 -15.90 13.65 15.88
C ALA A 132 -14.63 13.53 16.74
N PRO A 133 -13.46 13.32 16.12
CA PRO A 133 -12.21 13.15 16.83
C PRO A 133 -11.76 14.48 17.43
N LYS A 134 -11.14 14.41 18.62
CA LYS A 134 -10.58 15.59 19.29
C LYS A 134 -9.34 16.13 18.58
N LYS A 135 -8.61 15.25 17.90
CA LYS A 135 -7.42 15.57 17.10
C LYS A 135 -7.53 14.85 15.77
N VAL A 136 -7.50 15.62 14.69
CA VAL A 136 -7.44 15.09 13.32
C VAL A 136 -6.03 14.57 13.09
N THR A 137 -5.93 13.34 12.56
CA THR A 137 -4.65 12.73 12.20
C THR A 137 -4.62 12.40 10.71
N VAL A 138 -3.50 12.77 10.07
CA VAL A 138 -3.21 12.45 8.68
C VAL A 138 -1.79 11.90 8.65
N GLU A 139 -1.68 10.62 8.34
CA GLU A 139 -0.42 9.88 8.35
C GLU A 139 -0.15 9.36 6.94
N TYR A 140 1.02 9.71 6.38
CA TYR A 140 1.54 8.99 5.23
C TYR A 140 1.80 7.53 5.62
N LEU A 141 1.54 6.57 4.74
CA LEU A 141 1.80 5.14 5.00
C LEU A 141 2.93 4.63 4.12
N PHE A 142 2.71 4.58 2.81
CA PHE A 142 3.67 4.12 1.82
C PHE A 142 3.29 4.53 0.41
N ASN A 143 4.23 4.39 -0.52
CA ASN A 143 4.01 4.60 -1.95
C ASN A 143 3.66 3.29 -2.64
N MET A 144 2.85 3.40 -3.68
CA MET A 144 2.62 2.38 -4.68
C MET A 144 2.83 2.96 -6.07
N HIS A 145 2.89 2.11 -7.08
CA HIS A 145 2.82 2.54 -8.47
C HIS A 145 2.03 1.51 -9.28
N THR A 146 1.74 1.83 -10.54
CA THR A 146 1.09 0.92 -11.48
C THR A 146 2.02 0.57 -12.62
N HIS A 147 1.87 -0.62 -13.19
CA HIS A 147 2.45 -0.92 -14.49
C HIS A 147 1.34 -1.10 -15.52
N PRO A 148 1.47 -0.48 -16.72
CA PRO A 148 0.54 -0.73 -17.80
C PRO A 148 0.66 -2.18 -18.30
N ALA A 149 -0.43 -2.69 -18.86
CA ALA A 149 -0.40 -3.98 -19.53
C ALA A 149 0.44 -3.90 -20.81
N GLN A 150 1.23 -4.93 -21.07
CA GLN A 150 1.84 -5.19 -22.36
C GLN A 150 1.07 -6.30 -23.05
N GLU A 151 0.98 -6.26 -24.38
CA GLU A 151 0.37 -7.33 -25.15
C GLU A 151 1.45 -8.31 -25.59
N PHE A 152 1.34 -9.56 -25.16
CA PHE A 152 2.22 -10.64 -25.56
C PHE A 152 1.40 -11.83 -26.05
N ASN A 153 1.53 -12.18 -27.33
CA ASN A 153 0.75 -13.23 -27.99
C ASN A 153 -0.78 -13.11 -27.76
N GLY A 154 -1.32 -11.90 -27.86
CA GLY A 154 -2.75 -11.62 -27.67
C GLY A 154 -3.24 -11.73 -26.22
N LYS A 155 -2.33 -11.84 -25.25
CA LYS A 155 -2.64 -11.80 -23.81
C LYS A 155 -2.05 -10.55 -23.17
N LYS A 156 -2.83 -9.91 -22.32
CA LYS A 156 -2.31 -8.87 -21.42
C LYS A 156 -1.39 -9.50 -20.39
N VAL A 157 -0.16 -9.03 -20.34
CA VAL A 157 0.86 -9.39 -19.35
C VAL A 157 1.31 -8.12 -18.64
N TYR A 158 1.69 -8.25 -17.38
CA TYR A 158 2.14 -7.13 -16.58
C TYR A 158 3.56 -7.38 -16.10
N SER A 159 4.40 -6.35 -16.20
CA SER A 159 5.71 -6.38 -15.56
C SER A 159 5.52 -6.42 -14.04
N PHE A 160 6.29 -7.27 -13.38
CA PHE A 160 6.40 -7.26 -11.92
C PHE A 160 7.26 -6.09 -11.45
N PHE A 161 7.59 -6.01 -10.15
CA PHE A 161 8.54 -5.00 -9.66
C PHE A 161 9.86 -5.08 -10.43
N SER A 162 10.43 -3.92 -10.77
CA SER A 162 11.79 -3.82 -11.31
C SER A 162 12.83 -3.89 -10.19
N LEU A 163 14.08 -4.15 -10.54
CA LEU A 163 15.21 -4.08 -9.62
C LEU A 163 15.36 -2.67 -9.03
N GLN A 164 15.02 -1.64 -9.82
CA GLN A 164 15.04 -0.25 -9.37
C GLN A 164 14.00 0.02 -8.27
N ASP A 165 12.83 -0.64 -8.32
CA ASP A 165 11.83 -0.58 -7.25
C ASP A 165 12.34 -1.22 -5.96
N ILE A 166 12.97 -2.39 -6.08
CA ILE A 166 13.56 -3.10 -4.93
C ILE A 166 14.68 -2.26 -4.30
N LYS A 167 15.55 -1.68 -5.15
CA LYS A 167 16.61 -0.77 -4.72
C LYS A 167 16.05 0.45 -4.00
N SER A 168 15.01 1.07 -4.54
CA SER A 168 14.34 2.23 -3.94
C SER A 168 13.71 1.89 -2.59
N LEU A 169 13.09 0.71 -2.45
CA LEU A 169 12.54 0.23 -1.18
C LEU A 169 13.64 0.04 -0.12
N ILE A 170 14.71 -0.68 -0.46
CA ILE A 170 15.77 -1.08 0.48
C ILE A 170 16.65 0.11 0.90
N LEU A 171 16.95 1.03 -0.03
CA LEU A 171 17.79 2.19 0.25
C LEU A 171 17.05 3.36 0.91
N SER A 172 15.71 3.36 0.87
CA SER A 172 14.90 4.37 1.57
C SER A 172 14.62 3.98 3.04
N GLN A 173 13.86 4.80 3.76
CA GLN A 173 13.29 4.45 5.08
C GLN A 173 11.90 3.82 4.96
N ALA A 174 11.42 3.52 3.75
CA ALA A 174 10.09 2.97 3.55
C ALA A 174 10.04 1.53 4.08
N VAL A 175 9.05 1.22 4.92
CA VAL A 175 8.82 -0.14 5.42
C VAL A 175 8.04 -0.98 4.42
N VAL A 176 7.15 -0.34 3.65
CA VAL A 176 6.25 -0.99 2.69
C VAL A 176 6.31 -0.25 1.36
N THR A 177 6.14 -0.98 0.26
CA THR A 177 5.79 -0.44 -1.05
C THR A 177 4.75 -1.34 -1.70
N GLY A 178 4.03 -0.83 -2.69
CA GLY A 178 3.08 -1.62 -3.46
C GLY A 178 3.19 -1.43 -4.97
N LEU A 179 2.63 -2.40 -5.68
CA LEU A 179 2.48 -2.38 -7.14
C LEU A 179 1.05 -2.80 -7.47
N VAL A 180 0.42 -2.06 -8.36
CA VAL A 180 -0.91 -2.35 -8.89
C VAL A 180 -0.79 -2.72 -10.36
N THR A 181 -1.06 -3.98 -10.67
CA THR A 181 -1.23 -4.53 -12.02
C THR A 181 -2.68 -5.00 -12.17
N ASP A 182 -2.94 -6.13 -12.82
CA ASP A 182 -4.15 -6.95 -12.63
C ASP A 182 -4.38 -7.40 -11.17
N LYS A 183 -3.40 -7.21 -10.28
CA LYS A 183 -3.45 -7.54 -8.86
C LYS A 183 -2.80 -6.44 -8.04
N LEU A 184 -3.03 -6.47 -6.72
CA LEU A 184 -2.25 -5.70 -5.77
C LEU A 184 -1.12 -6.56 -5.21
N TRP A 185 0.10 -6.06 -5.31
CA TRP A 185 1.28 -6.62 -4.68
C TRP A 185 1.80 -5.69 -3.60
N LEU A 186 2.27 -6.24 -2.49
CA LEU A 186 2.91 -5.48 -1.43
C LEU A 186 4.23 -6.16 -1.05
N LEU A 187 5.27 -5.33 -0.90
CA LEU A 187 6.54 -5.75 -0.34
C LEU A 187 6.72 -5.07 1.01
N VAL A 188 7.08 -5.86 2.01
CA VAL A 188 7.32 -5.40 3.38
C VAL A 188 8.75 -5.72 3.77
N ARG A 189 9.53 -4.69 4.12
CA ARG A 189 10.87 -4.86 4.68
C ARG A 189 10.78 -5.52 6.05
N THR A 190 11.73 -6.39 6.31
CA THR A 190 11.84 -7.10 7.58
C THR A 190 13.17 -6.76 8.24
N SER A 191 13.31 -7.14 9.51
CA SER A 191 14.58 -7.08 10.24
C SER A 191 15.69 -7.91 9.59
N GLU A 192 15.34 -8.86 8.71
CA GLU A 192 16.29 -9.71 8.00
C GLU A 192 16.66 -9.16 6.61
N THR A 193 15.97 -8.10 6.13
CA THR A 193 16.31 -7.46 4.86
C THR A 193 17.74 -6.92 4.91
N PRO A 194 18.65 -7.38 4.02
CA PRO A 194 20.04 -6.97 4.08
C PRO A 194 20.20 -5.47 3.86
N ALA A 195 20.97 -4.79 4.71
CA ALA A 195 21.23 -3.35 4.59
C ALA A 195 22.17 -3.02 3.41
N ASN A 196 23.10 -3.94 3.09
CA ASN A 196 24.15 -3.74 2.09
C ASN A 196 24.00 -4.74 0.93
N VAL A 197 22.91 -4.63 0.18
CA VAL A 197 22.70 -5.44 -1.03
C VAL A 197 23.60 -4.91 -2.14
N LYS A 198 24.43 -5.79 -2.73
CA LYS A 198 25.21 -5.53 -3.94
C LYS A 198 24.33 -5.65 -5.18
N PHE A 199 23.57 -4.60 -5.48
CA PHE A 199 22.59 -4.58 -6.57
C PHE A 199 23.21 -4.80 -7.96
N GLU A 200 24.51 -4.54 -8.13
CA GLU A 200 25.27 -4.81 -9.35
C GLU A 200 25.30 -6.30 -9.74
N ASN A 201 24.99 -7.21 -8.81
CA ASN A 201 24.94 -8.65 -9.06
C ASN A 201 23.54 -9.16 -9.45
N PHE A 202 22.57 -8.26 -9.65
CA PHE A 202 21.19 -8.61 -9.92
C PHE A 202 20.68 -7.89 -11.17
N THR A 203 19.69 -8.49 -11.82
CA THR A 203 18.95 -7.93 -12.95
C THR A 203 17.44 -7.97 -12.66
N ASP A 204 16.62 -7.36 -13.53
CA ASP A 204 15.16 -7.46 -13.40
C ASP A 204 14.66 -8.92 -13.44
N ALA A 205 15.35 -9.80 -14.15
CA ALA A 205 15.02 -11.23 -14.19
C ALA A 205 15.20 -11.93 -12.83
N ASP A 206 16.02 -11.37 -11.94
CA ASP A 206 16.20 -11.87 -10.58
C ASP A 206 15.09 -11.45 -9.62
N VAL A 207 14.21 -10.52 -10.02
CA VAL A 207 13.10 -10.03 -9.19
C VAL A 207 11.93 -11.01 -9.27
N THR A 208 12.14 -12.20 -8.73
CA THR A 208 11.09 -13.23 -8.57
C THR A 208 10.58 -13.27 -7.13
N ILE A 209 9.40 -13.84 -6.92
CA ILE A 209 8.82 -13.99 -5.57
C ILE A 209 9.78 -14.77 -4.66
N GLU A 210 10.39 -15.84 -5.17
CA GLU A 210 11.35 -16.68 -4.46
C GLU A 210 12.57 -15.87 -4.03
N ASN A 211 13.20 -15.14 -4.97
CA ASN A 211 14.36 -14.32 -4.65
C ASN A 211 14.02 -13.17 -3.69
N LEU A 212 12.86 -12.53 -3.82
CA LEU A 212 12.39 -11.49 -2.89
C LEU A 212 12.30 -12.03 -1.46
N LYS A 213 11.83 -13.27 -1.28
CA LYS A 213 11.75 -13.91 0.03
C LYS A 213 13.09 -14.43 0.54
N GLU A 214 13.87 -15.08 -0.32
CA GLU A 214 15.05 -15.84 0.10
C GLU A 214 16.31 -14.99 0.12
N LYS A 215 16.52 -14.16 -0.90
CA LYS A 215 17.72 -13.32 -1.05
C LYS A 215 17.52 -11.93 -0.44
N PHE A 216 16.39 -11.28 -0.74
CA PHE A 216 16.10 -9.95 -0.22
C PHE A 216 15.39 -9.95 1.15
N LYS A 217 14.94 -11.12 1.63
CA LYS A 217 14.26 -11.30 2.93
C LYS A 217 13.07 -10.35 3.12
N LEU A 218 12.30 -10.14 2.06
CA LEU A 218 11.09 -9.32 2.07
C LEU A 218 9.85 -10.17 2.34
N GLY A 219 8.88 -9.60 3.03
CA GLY A 219 7.52 -10.12 3.06
C GLY A 219 6.80 -9.78 1.77
N VAL A 220 6.34 -10.79 1.03
CA VAL A 220 5.63 -10.61 -0.25
C VAL A 220 4.16 -10.94 -0.03
N TYR A 221 3.27 -10.03 -0.43
CA TYR A 221 1.83 -10.26 -0.43
C TYR A 221 1.25 -10.06 -1.82
N GLU A 222 0.23 -10.86 -2.14
CA GLU A 222 -0.56 -10.75 -3.37
C GLU A 222 -2.05 -10.69 -3.00
N ALA A 223 -2.80 -9.82 -3.67
CA ALA A 223 -4.26 -9.78 -3.57
C ALA A 223 -4.88 -9.64 -4.96
N GLU A 224 -5.87 -10.47 -5.25
CA GLU A 224 -6.86 -10.14 -6.28
C GLU A 224 -7.73 -8.98 -5.80
N PHE A 225 -8.26 -8.17 -6.74
CA PHE A 225 -9.12 -7.06 -6.39
C PHE A 225 -10.33 -7.50 -5.57
N ASN A 226 -10.60 -6.75 -4.50
CA ASN A 226 -11.65 -7.02 -3.50
C ASN A 226 -11.42 -8.27 -2.62
N LYS A 227 -10.27 -8.94 -2.72
CA LYS A 227 -9.89 -10.04 -1.83
C LYS A 227 -8.86 -9.61 -0.80
N LYS A 228 -8.59 -10.46 0.20
CA LYS A 228 -7.51 -10.23 1.16
C LYS A 228 -6.15 -10.41 0.47
N ALA A 229 -5.16 -9.62 0.86
CA ALA A 229 -3.77 -9.85 0.47
C ALA A 229 -3.22 -11.03 1.26
N ILE A 230 -2.66 -12.01 0.58
CA ILE A 230 -2.15 -13.25 1.17
C ILE A 230 -0.62 -13.25 1.06
N LYS A 231 0.05 -13.54 2.18
CA LYS A 231 1.51 -13.68 2.22
C LYS A 231 1.95 -14.89 1.39
N LYS A 232 2.92 -14.70 0.51
CA LYS A 232 3.45 -15.73 -0.39
C LYS A 232 4.68 -16.43 0.15
#